data_AF-A0A131Z1K8-F1
#
_entry.id   AF-A0A131Z1K8-F1
#
_cell.length_a   1.000
_cell.length_b   1.000
_cell.length_c   1.000
_cell.angle_alpha   90.00
_cell.angle_beta   90.00
_cell.angle_gamma   90.00
#
_symmetry.space_group_name_H-M   'P 1'
#
loop_
_entity.id
_entity.type
_entity.pdbx_description
1 polymer ?
#
loop_
_entity_poly.entity_id
_entity_poly.type
_entity_poly.pdbx_seq_one_letter_code
_entity_poly.pdbx_strand_id
1 'polypeptide(L)'
;MNVSQRCFYLGAFRPSCRAILFRQDVQHRMLVHRKCKPILQTIGRRLQVTVAQPSTEQLTEKSQKAVGKWLLACSGMAFGSIVLGGVTRLTKSGLSMVHWNPFAEFPPFGQQQWEQEFLKYQEYPEYKAFNQEMTLAEFKRIWYIEYLHRMWGRTIGAVFYTGAAWFWWRGYLSRRAKVHVGLLAVGLAFQGFLGWYMVKSGLQDQPHVSQYRLAAHLGTALVWYSLAFWSGISHLSTQPMHASALMSTTVQKCAHGVLGLVFVTAMSGAIVAGLRAGLVYNSFPKMADRWVPSDIMALEPKLRNFTENPTTAQFDHRILGESVVVLVTGLWLWGRRQPLPPRARKALHCLLAAAWLQATLGVSTLLTYVPVSLASSHQAGAVTLLSVALWLTHELKLLRRIPK
;
A
#
# COMPACT_ATOMS: atom_id res chain seq x y z
N MET A 1 54.08 0.71 -0.30
CA MET A 1 55.38 0.63 -0.99
C MET A 1 56.09 -0.63 -0.51
N ASN A 2 56.90 -1.22 -1.39
CA ASN A 2 57.41 -2.61 -1.40
C ASN A 2 58.41 -3.00 -0.27
N VAL A 3 58.68 -4.32 -0.23
CA VAL A 3 59.91 -5.02 0.25
C VAL A 3 59.96 -5.28 1.77
N SER A 4 60.54 -6.35 2.34
CA SER A 4 60.71 -7.80 2.08
C SER A 4 61.45 -8.39 3.30
N GLN A 5 61.43 -9.73 3.44
CA GLN A 5 62.49 -10.61 3.99
C GLN A 5 62.70 -10.75 5.52
N ARG A 6 62.57 -12.01 6.02
CA ARG A 6 63.62 -12.93 6.59
C ARG A 6 63.46 -13.03 8.13
N CYS A 7 63.72 -14.10 8.90
CA CYS A 7 64.37 -15.43 8.82
C CYS A 7 63.66 -16.33 9.89
N PHE A 8 63.32 -17.60 9.64
CA PHE A 8 64.04 -18.86 9.99
C PHE A 8 64.75 -18.94 11.35
N TYR A 9 64.41 -19.97 12.17
CA TYR A 9 65.35 -20.73 13.01
C TYR A 9 64.81 -22.14 13.36
N LEU A 10 65.58 -23.16 12.95
CA LEU A 10 65.95 -24.48 13.53
C LEU A 10 64.89 -25.34 14.27
N GLY A 11 64.84 -26.66 14.11
CA GLY A 11 65.97 -27.58 14.00
C GLY A 11 65.64 -28.98 13.48
N ALA A 12 66.72 -29.75 13.38
CA ALA A 12 66.96 -30.84 12.44
C ALA A 12 67.15 -32.22 13.12
N PHE A 13 67.50 -33.22 12.29
CA PHE A 13 68.00 -34.60 12.54
C PHE A 13 66.93 -35.71 12.53
N ARG A 14 67.06 -36.84 11.82
CA ARG A 14 68.01 -37.42 10.83
C ARG A 14 67.36 -38.72 10.24
N PRO A 15 67.96 -39.46 9.28
CA PRO A 15 67.25 -40.15 8.19
C PRO A 15 67.55 -41.67 8.10
N SER A 16 67.02 -42.30 7.03
CA SER A 16 67.41 -43.58 6.36
C SER A 16 66.13 -44.39 6.07
N CYS A 17 65.81 -44.94 4.89
CA CYS A 17 66.62 -45.39 3.77
C CYS A 17 65.76 -45.53 2.49
N ARG A 18 66.37 -45.23 1.32
CA ARG A 18 66.24 -45.82 -0.04
C ARG A 18 64.86 -46.22 -0.60
N ALA A 19 64.60 -46.19 -1.90
CA ALA A 19 65.11 -45.56 -3.12
C ALA A 19 64.24 -46.14 -4.26
N ILE A 20 64.32 -45.50 -5.43
CA ILE A 20 64.07 -46.02 -6.78
C ILE A 20 62.85 -45.39 -7.47
N LEU A 21 63.21 -44.79 -8.60
CA LEU A 21 62.48 -43.92 -9.49
C LEU A 21 61.73 -44.70 -10.58
N PHE A 22 60.94 -43.91 -11.31
CA PHE A 22 60.80 -43.87 -12.76
C PHE A 22 59.49 -44.37 -13.39
N ARG A 23 59.25 -43.69 -14.50
CA ARG A 23 58.07 -43.39 -15.28
C ARG A 23 58.02 -44.35 -16.49
N GLN A 24 56.83 -44.48 -17.09
CA GLN A 24 56.52 -44.98 -18.45
C GLN A 24 56.13 -46.46 -18.62
N ASP A 25 55.46 -46.70 -19.77
CA ASP A 25 54.73 -47.87 -20.31
C ASP A 25 53.30 -48.09 -19.79
N VAL A 26 52.21 -47.87 -20.54
CA VAL A 26 51.85 -48.14 -21.95
C VAL A 26 51.80 -49.64 -22.30
N GLN A 27 50.55 -50.11 -22.41
CA GLN A 27 50.05 -51.31 -23.11
C GLN A 27 50.14 -52.70 -22.46
N HIS A 28 49.04 -53.43 -22.70
CA HIS A 28 48.81 -54.87 -22.56
C HIS A 28 48.61 -55.50 -21.16
N ARG A 29 47.36 -55.38 -20.67
CA ARG A 29 46.63 -56.54 -20.10
C ARG A 29 45.18 -56.55 -20.56
N MET A 30 44.98 -57.01 -21.80
CA MET A 30 43.71 -57.63 -22.21
C MET A 30 43.90 -59.13 -22.04
N LEU A 31 43.09 -59.76 -21.19
CA LEU A 31 42.22 -60.91 -21.54
C LEU A 31 41.66 -61.57 -20.28
N VAL A 32 40.33 -61.76 -20.31
CA VAL A 32 39.53 -62.69 -19.50
C VAL A 32 39.18 -62.29 -18.06
N HIS A 33 38.24 -61.34 -17.92
CA HIS A 33 37.06 -61.58 -17.07
C HIS A 33 35.86 -60.72 -17.52
N ARG A 34 35.36 -61.05 -18.72
CA ARG A 34 33.95 -60.88 -19.06
C ARG A 34 33.18 -62.03 -18.39
N LYS A 35 31.98 -61.72 -17.88
CA LYS A 35 30.92 -62.59 -17.31
C LYS A 35 30.83 -62.61 -15.78
N CYS A 36 30.20 -61.57 -15.21
CA CYS A 36 29.12 -61.70 -14.22
C CYS A 36 28.52 -60.33 -13.84
N LYS A 37 27.81 -59.73 -14.80
CA LYS A 37 26.68 -58.81 -14.60
C LYS A 37 25.73 -59.19 -15.74
N PRO A 38 24.50 -59.71 -15.51
CA PRO A 38 23.51 -59.17 -14.58
C PRO A 38 22.62 -60.24 -13.90
N ILE A 39 22.75 -60.47 -12.59
CA ILE A 39 21.72 -61.15 -11.77
C ILE A 39 21.42 -60.30 -10.53
N LEU A 40 21.17 -59.01 -10.77
CA LEU A 40 20.66 -58.06 -9.78
C LEU A 40 19.82 -56.97 -10.50
N GLN A 41 19.11 -57.38 -11.55
CA GLN A 41 18.15 -56.55 -12.30
C GLN A 41 16.70 -57.07 -12.24
N THR A 42 16.41 -58.03 -11.36
CA THR A 42 15.08 -58.69 -11.32
C THR A 42 14.36 -58.59 -9.97
N ILE A 43 14.80 -57.72 -9.04
CA ILE A 43 14.05 -57.38 -7.82
C ILE A 43 14.05 -55.84 -7.65
N GLY A 44 13.68 -55.15 -8.72
CA GLY A 44 13.40 -53.71 -8.73
C GLY A 44 12.01 -53.46 -9.30
N ARG A 45 11.04 -54.33 -8.98
CA ARG A 45 9.65 -54.14 -9.39
C ARG A 45 9.09 -52.98 -8.57
N ARG A 46 9.02 -51.83 -9.24
CA ARG A 46 8.21 -50.65 -8.94
C ARG A 46 7.18 -50.87 -7.84
N LEU A 47 7.53 -50.47 -6.62
CA LEU A 47 6.60 -49.75 -5.77
C LEU A 47 6.97 -48.28 -5.90
N GLN A 48 6.50 -47.65 -6.98
CA GLN A 48 6.18 -46.24 -6.87
C GLN A 48 4.99 -46.20 -5.91
N VAL A 49 5.28 -46.07 -4.61
CA VAL A 49 4.32 -45.49 -3.69
C VAL A 49 4.14 -44.07 -4.20
N THR A 50 3.19 -43.90 -5.11
CA THR A 50 2.58 -42.60 -5.34
C THR A 50 1.98 -42.25 -4.00
N VAL A 51 2.75 -41.53 -3.17
CA VAL A 51 2.17 -40.74 -2.09
C VAL A 51 1.22 -39.83 -2.85
N ALA A 52 -0.06 -40.19 -2.84
CA ALA A 52 -1.11 -39.32 -3.30
C ALA A 52 -0.93 -38.06 -2.47
N GLN A 53 -0.31 -37.04 -3.06
CA GLN A 53 -0.34 -35.73 -2.47
C GLN A 53 -1.83 -35.45 -2.24
N PRO A 54 -2.23 -35.03 -1.03
CA PRO A 54 -3.62 -34.68 -0.80
C PRO A 54 -3.98 -33.71 -1.91
N SER A 55 -5.03 -34.03 -2.65
CA SER A 55 -5.57 -33.22 -3.73
C SER A 55 -5.87 -31.84 -3.16
N THR A 56 -4.85 -31.00 -3.17
CA THR A 56 -4.98 -29.61 -2.79
C THR A 56 -5.91 -29.10 -3.87
N GLU A 57 -7.12 -28.67 -3.53
CA GLU A 57 -8.09 -28.10 -4.49
C GLU A 57 -7.35 -27.07 -5.35
N GLN A 58 -6.83 -27.50 -6.50
CA GLN A 58 -6.07 -26.64 -7.39
C GLN A 58 -7.13 -25.89 -8.19
N LEU A 59 -7.53 -24.75 -7.62
CA LEU A 59 -8.35 -23.77 -8.30
C LEU A 59 -7.77 -23.50 -9.69
N THR A 60 -8.61 -23.63 -10.71
CA THR A 60 -8.20 -23.37 -12.10
C THR A 60 -7.59 -21.99 -12.23
N GLU A 61 -6.58 -21.81 -13.09
CA GLU A 61 -5.95 -20.51 -13.32
C GLU A 61 -6.98 -19.43 -13.68
N LYS A 62 -8.01 -19.80 -14.44
CA LYS A 62 -9.14 -18.92 -14.80
C LYS A 62 -9.89 -18.42 -13.55
N SER A 63 -10.19 -19.31 -12.60
CA SER A 63 -10.87 -18.94 -11.35
C SER A 63 -10.01 -18.01 -10.48
N GLN A 64 -8.71 -18.29 -10.38
CA GLN A 64 -7.77 -17.44 -9.64
C GLN A 64 -7.68 -16.04 -10.24
N LYS A 65 -7.54 -15.93 -11.57
CA LYS A 65 -7.52 -14.63 -12.26
C LYS A 65 -8.84 -13.87 -12.12
N ALA A 66 -9.99 -14.56 -12.10
CA ALA A 66 -11.28 -13.93 -11.87
C ALA A 66 -11.37 -13.29 -10.48
N VAL A 67 -10.97 -14.02 -9.43
CA VAL A 67 -10.87 -13.49 -8.06
C VAL A 67 -9.92 -12.29 -8.00
N GLY A 68 -8.76 -12.39 -8.67
CA GLY A 68 -7.78 -11.30 -8.72
C GLY A 68 -8.32 -10.02 -9.37
N LYS A 69 -9.02 -10.14 -10.51
CA LYS A 69 -9.66 -9.01 -11.19
C LYS A 69 -10.75 -8.37 -10.33
N TRP A 70 -11.56 -9.17 -9.65
CA TRP A 70 -12.60 -8.68 -8.75
C TRP A 70 -12.00 -7.90 -7.57
N LEU A 71 -10.97 -8.43 -6.91
CA LEU A 71 -10.29 -7.73 -5.82
C LEU A 71 -9.62 -6.43 -6.29
N LEU A 72 -9.03 -6.42 -7.49
CA LEU A 72 -8.49 -5.19 -8.08
C LEU A 72 -9.59 -4.18 -8.39
N ALA A 73 -10.73 -4.62 -8.94
CA ALA A 73 -11.88 -3.75 -9.18
C ALA A 73 -12.36 -3.12 -7.85
N CYS A 74 -12.51 -3.93 -6.79
CA CYS A 74 -12.88 -3.44 -5.46
C CYS A 74 -11.85 -2.43 -4.91
N SER A 75 -10.55 -2.70 -5.06
CA SER A 75 -9.50 -1.76 -4.66
C SER A 75 -9.54 -0.45 -5.48
N GLY A 76 -9.83 -0.53 -6.78
CA GLY A 76 -10.00 0.65 -7.64
C GLY A 76 -11.22 1.48 -7.25
N MET A 77 -12.32 0.84 -6.88
CA MET A 77 -13.48 1.56 -6.34
C MET A 77 -13.15 2.22 -4.99
N ALA A 78 -12.41 1.54 -4.11
CA ALA A 78 -11.94 2.12 -2.85
C ALA A 78 -11.00 3.31 -3.06
N PHE A 79 -10.10 3.25 -4.05
CA PHE A 79 -9.30 4.40 -4.49
C PHE A 79 -10.21 5.59 -4.84
N GLY A 80 -11.23 5.35 -5.68
CA GLY A 80 -12.21 6.37 -6.04
C GLY A 80 -12.94 6.95 -4.82
N SER A 81 -13.34 6.09 -3.86
CA SER A 81 -13.98 6.51 -2.61
C SER A 81 -13.08 7.39 -1.77
N ILE A 82 -11.78 7.06 -1.66
CA ILE A 82 -10.82 7.86 -0.91
C ILE A 82 -10.74 9.26 -1.53
N VAL A 83 -10.60 9.38 -2.84
CA VAL A 83 -10.54 10.68 -3.53
C VAL A 83 -11.85 11.47 -3.34
N LEU A 84 -12.99 10.81 -3.54
CA LEU A 84 -14.31 11.41 -3.38
C LEU A 84 -14.60 11.87 -1.94
N GLY A 85 -14.15 11.11 -0.94
CA GLY A 85 -14.19 11.51 0.47
C GLY A 85 -13.31 12.74 0.74
N GLY A 86 -12.15 12.83 0.10
CA GLY A 86 -11.30 14.03 0.10
C GLY A 86 -12.03 15.25 -0.44
N VAL A 87 -12.69 15.13 -1.61
CA VAL A 87 -13.50 16.20 -2.21
C VAL A 87 -14.65 16.60 -1.29
N THR A 88 -15.37 15.62 -0.72
CA THR A 88 -16.48 15.84 0.22
C THR A 88 -16.03 16.67 1.42
N ARG A 89 -14.85 16.39 1.98
CA ARG A 89 -14.28 17.16 3.09
C ARG A 89 -13.81 18.55 2.64
N LEU A 90 -13.11 18.65 1.52
CA LEU A 90 -12.54 19.90 1.01
C LEU A 90 -13.63 20.92 0.64
N THR A 91 -14.77 20.43 0.16
CA THR A 91 -15.95 21.25 -0.18
C THR A 91 -16.89 21.48 1.00
N LYS A 92 -16.56 20.97 2.19
CA LYS A 92 -17.41 20.99 3.40
C LYS A 92 -18.81 20.39 3.14
N SER A 93 -18.87 19.35 2.31
CA SER A 93 -20.13 18.70 1.95
C SER A 93 -20.54 17.60 2.92
N GLY A 94 -19.64 17.11 3.77
CA GLY A 94 -19.84 15.87 4.54
C GLY A 94 -20.87 15.89 5.67
N LEU A 95 -21.59 17.00 5.86
CA LEU A 95 -22.66 17.17 6.85
C LEU A 95 -23.96 17.74 6.21
N SER A 96 -24.04 17.73 4.88
CA SER A 96 -25.18 18.23 4.11
C SER A 96 -26.38 17.27 4.09
N MET A 97 -26.15 15.97 4.27
CA MET A 97 -27.19 14.93 4.35
C MET A 97 -27.39 14.48 5.78
N VAL A 98 -28.39 15.08 6.41
CA VAL A 98 -28.69 14.95 7.83
C VAL A 98 -29.20 13.56 8.22
N HIS A 99 -30.12 13.03 7.43
CA HIS A 99 -30.69 11.72 7.70
C HIS A 99 -29.79 10.61 7.15
N TRP A 100 -29.65 9.54 7.91
CA TRP A 100 -28.99 8.33 7.47
C TRP A 100 -30.04 7.25 7.26
N ASN A 101 -30.28 6.88 6.01
CA ASN A 101 -31.16 5.76 5.66
C ASN A 101 -30.36 4.75 4.82
N PRO A 102 -30.13 3.51 5.33
CA PRO A 102 -29.25 2.55 4.66
C PRO A 102 -29.75 2.10 3.28
N PHE A 103 -31.05 2.20 2.98
CA PHE A 103 -31.63 1.63 1.76
C PHE A 103 -32.45 2.62 0.91
N ALA A 104 -32.82 3.80 1.42
CA ALA A 104 -33.67 4.75 0.71
C ALA A 104 -33.18 6.20 0.88
N GLU A 105 -32.06 6.53 0.25
CA GLU A 105 -31.64 7.91 0.01
C GLU A 105 -31.72 8.12 -1.50
N PHE A 106 -32.66 8.93 -1.97
CA PHE A 106 -32.74 9.39 -3.36
C PHE A 106 -32.66 10.91 -3.36
N PRO A 107 -32.10 11.53 -4.41
CA PRO A 107 -32.16 12.98 -4.57
C PRO A 107 -33.61 13.47 -4.56
N PRO A 108 -33.91 14.59 -3.87
CA PRO A 108 -35.22 15.21 -3.96
C PRO A 108 -35.60 15.47 -5.43
N PHE A 109 -36.79 15.05 -5.83
CA PHE A 109 -37.24 15.09 -7.23
C PHE A 109 -37.93 16.41 -7.60
N GLY A 110 -38.41 17.15 -6.61
CA GLY A 110 -39.16 18.40 -6.80
C GLY A 110 -38.62 19.56 -5.99
N GLN A 111 -38.96 20.78 -6.40
CA GLN A 111 -38.52 22.03 -5.76
C GLN A 111 -38.92 22.09 -4.27
N GLN A 112 -40.16 21.73 -3.95
CA GLN A 112 -40.67 21.72 -2.57
C GLN A 112 -39.89 20.74 -1.67
N GLN A 113 -39.51 19.56 -2.18
CA GLN A 113 -38.72 18.59 -1.42
C GLN A 113 -37.29 19.11 -1.17
N TRP A 114 -36.71 19.81 -2.14
CA TRP A 114 -35.42 20.48 -1.99
C TRP A 114 -35.45 21.59 -0.95
N GLU A 115 -36.51 22.40 -0.93
CA GLU A 115 -36.71 23.43 0.08
C GLU A 115 -36.85 22.83 1.48
N GLN A 116 -37.61 21.74 1.63
CA GLN A 116 -37.73 21.01 2.89
C GLN A 116 -36.39 20.46 3.39
N GLU A 117 -35.60 19.85 2.51
CA GLU A 117 -34.28 19.33 2.91
C GLU A 117 -33.30 20.45 3.25
N PHE A 118 -33.38 21.57 2.54
CA PHE A 118 -32.57 22.75 2.84
C PHE A 118 -32.97 23.36 4.19
N LEU A 119 -34.27 23.50 4.49
CA LEU A 119 -34.75 23.96 5.79
C LEU A 119 -34.19 23.12 6.94
N LYS A 120 -34.13 21.79 6.79
CA LYS A 120 -33.48 20.93 7.78
C LYS A 120 -32.00 21.26 7.92
N TYR A 121 -31.27 21.43 6.81
CA TYR A 121 -29.85 21.82 6.86
C TYR A 121 -29.63 23.15 7.59
N GLN A 122 -30.57 24.11 7.45
CA GLN A 122 -30.50 25.40 8.14
C GLN A 122 -30.56 25.28 9.68
N GLU A 123 -31.12 24.19 10.21
CA GLU A 123 -31.14 23.93 11.65
C GLU A 123 -29.76 23.53 12.21
N TYR A 124 -28.82 23.09 11.37
CA TYR A 124 -27.55 22.53 11.80
C TYR A 124 -26.49 23.58 12.17
N PRO A 125 -25.55 23.22 13.08
CA PRO A 125 -24.47 24.12 13.48
C PRO A 125 -23.60 24.60 12.32
N GLU A 126 -23.37 23.77 11.30
CA GLU A 126 -22.54 24.16 10.15
C GLU A 126 -23.17 25.30 9.34
N TYR A 127 -24.49 25.24 9.09
CA TYR A 127 -25.20 26.31 8.42
C TYR A 127 -25.15 27.60 9.23
N LYS A 128 -25.49 27.49 10.53
CA LYS A 128 -25.50 28.62 11.47
C LYS A 128 -24.12 29.26 11.65
N ALA A 129 -23.04 28.49 11.57
CA ALA A 129 -21.70 29.02 11.81
C ALA A 129 -21.00 29.55 10.55
N PHE A 130 -21.23 28.95 9.38
CA PHE A 130 -20.42 29.22 8.18
C PHE A 130 -21.20 29.45 6.89
N ASN A 131 -22.47 29.04 6.81
CA ASN A 131 -23.21 29.02 5.54
C ASN A 131 -24.55 29.78 5.61
N GLN A 132 -24.70 30.77 6.50
CA GLN A 132 -25.96 31.50 6.71
C GLN A 132 -26.50 32.18 5.43
N GLU A 133 -25.61 32.55 4.50
CA GLU A 133 -25.98 33.21 3.24
C GLU A 133 -26.11 32.22 2.06
N MET A 134 -25.99 30.92 2.31
CA MET A 134 -26.02 29.90 1.27
C MET A 134 -27.37 29.85 0.57
N THR A 135 -27.33 29.83 -0.76
CA THR A 135 -28.51 29.64 -1.61
C THR A 135 -28.89 28.18 -1.73
N LEU A 136 -30.14 27.90 -2.13
CA LEU A 136 -30.59 26.54 -2.41
C LEU A 136 -29.74 25.86 -3.51
N ALA A 137 -29.26 26.62 -4.50
CA ALA A 137 -28.43 26.09 -5.58
C ALA A 137 -27.06 25.62 -5.06
N GLU A 138 -26.45 26.36 -4.14
CA GLU A 138 -25.20 25.98 -3.50
C GLU A 138 -25.39 24.78 -2.57
N PHE A 139 -26.50 24.74 -1.82
CA PHE A 139 -26.88 23.59 -1.01
C PHE A 139 -27.01 22.31 -1.85
N LYS A 140 -27.71 22.37 -2.99
CA LYS A 140 -27.83 21.24 -3.93
C LYS A 140 -26.46 20.71 -4.34
N ARG A 141 -25.49 21.60 -4.59
CA ARG A 141 -24.13 21.21 -5.01
C ARG A 141 -23.40 20.39 -3.93
N ILE A 142 -23.42 20.85 -2.67
CA ILE A 142 -22.78 20.11 -1.56
C ILE A 142 -23.53 18.80 -1.26
N TRP A 143 -24.86 18.82 -1.34
CA TRP A 143 -25.70 17.64 -1.15
C TRP A 143 -25.38 16.54 -2.15
N TYR A 144 -25.25 16.88 -3.44
CA TYR A 144 -24.91 15.89 -4.48
C TYR A 144 -23.51 15.28 -4.29
N ILE A 145 -22.54 16.05 -3.80
CA ILE A 145 -21.20 15.55 -3.52
C ILE A 145 -21.25 14.51 -2.40
N GLU A 146 -21.95 14.81 -1.30
CA GLU A 146 -22.10 13.86 -0.20
C GLU A 146 -22.90 12.62 -0.62
N TYR A 147 -24.01 12.82 -1.34
CA TYR A 147 -24.82 11.74 -1.89
C TYR A 147 -23.98 10.80 -2.74
N LEU A 148 -23.19 11.34 -3.67
CA LEU A 148 -22.31 10.55 -4.53
C LEU A 148 -21.31 9.76 -3.69
N HIS A 149 -20.71 10.37 -2.65
CA HIS A 149 -19.77 9.68 -1.76
C HIS A 149 -20.44 8.52 -0.99
N ARG A 150 -21.63 8.75 -0.42
CA ARG A 150 -22.41 7.72 0.30
C ARG A 150 -22.83 6.57 -0.62
N MET A 151 -23.38 6.89 -1.80
CA MET A 151 -23.80 5.88 -2.77
C MET A 151 -22.62 5.08 -3.31
N TRP A 152 -21.47 5.73 -3.52
CA TRP A 152 -20.26 5.04 -3.94
C TRP A 152 -19.80 4.04 -2.89
N GLY A 153 -19.80 4.42 -1.61
CA GLY A 153 -19.52 3.53 -0.49
C GLY A 153 -20.45 2.30 -0.44
N ARG A 154 -21.76 2.51 -0.63
CA ARG A 154 -22.75 1.41 -0.73
C ARG A 154 -22.49 0.51 -1.92
N THR A 155 -22.14 1.09 -3.07
CA THR A 155 -21.83 0.35 -4.29
C THR A 155 -20.60 -0.54 -4.11
N ILE A 156 -19.55 -0.06 -3.40
CA ILE A 156 -18.39 -0.88 -3.02
C ILE A 156 -18.84 -2.07 -2.17
N GLY A 157 -19.69 -1.80 -1.16
CA GLY A 157 -20.31 -2.84 -0.34
C GLY A 157 -21.00 -3.90 -1.20
N ALA A 158 -21.91 -3.48 -2.07
CA ALA A 158 -22.65 -4.37 -2.96
C ALA A 158 -21.72 -5.21 -3.84
N VAL A 159 -20.78 -4.59 -4.55
CA VAL A 159 -19.83 -5.29 -5.44
C VAL A 159 -18.93 -6.26 -4.67
N PHE A 160 -18.48 -5.88 -3.48
CA PHE A 160 -17.65 -6.74 -2.66
C PHE A 160 -18.45 -7.91 -2.06
N TYR A 161 -19.55 -7.66 -1.36
CA TYR A 161 -20.29 -8.73 -0.68
C TYR A 161 -20.94 -9.70 -1.67
N THR A 162 -21.53 -9.21 -2.76
CA THR A 162 -22.10 -10.09 -3.79
C THR A 162 -21.03 -10.91 -4.49
N GLY A 163 -19.90 -10.28 -4.85
CA GLY A 163 -18.75 -10.98 -5.42
C GLY A 163 -18.20 -12.04 -4.46
N ALA A 164 -17.98 -11.69 -3.20
CA ALA A 164 -17.50 -12.61 -2.17
C ALA A 164 -18.43 -13.82 -2.00
N ALA A 165 -19.75 -13.58 -1.88
CA ALA A 165 -20.75 -14.65 -1.78
C ALA A 165 -20.74 -15.55 -3.03
N TRP A 166 -20.67 -14.97 -4.22
CA TRP A 166 -20.62 -15.71 -5.48
C TRP A 166 -19.36 -16.57 -5.59
N PHE A 167 -18.17 -16.01 -5.36
CA PHE A 167 -16.91 -16.76 -5.41
C PHE A 167 -16.84 -17.84 -4.33
N TRP A 168 -17.42 -17.59 -3.15
CA TRP A 168 -17.49 -18.58 -2.08
C TRP A 168 -18.40 -19.74 -2.45
N TRP A 169 -19.61 -19.47 -2.94
CA TRP A 169 -20.58 -20.47 -3.37
C TRP A 169 -20.05 -21.31 -4.54
N ARG A 170 -19.36 -20.69 -5.49
CA ARG A 170 -18.73 -21.38 -6.64
C ARG A 170 -17.50 -22.20 -6.26
N GLY A 171 -17.04 -22.15 -5.01
CA GLY A 171 -15.83 -22.84 -4.57
C GLY A 171 -14.54 -22.28 -5.15
N TYR A 172 -14.53 -21.01 -5.60
CA TYR A 172 -13.37 -20.38 -6.25
C TYR A 172 -12.35 -19.82 -5.24
N LEU A 173 -12.61 -19.96 -3.93
CA LEU A 173 -11.76 -19.45 -2.85
C LEU A 173 -11.10 -20.61 -2.10
N SER A 174 -9.77 -20.63 -2.09
CA SER A 174 -9.00 -21.57 -1.25
C SER A 174 -9.25 -21.26 0.23
N ARG A 175 -8.93 -22.20 1.14
CA ARG A 175 -9.09 -21.99 2.59
C ARG A 175 -8.41 -20.70 3.09
N ARG A 176 -7.21 -20.39 2.59
CA ARG A 176 -6.51 -19.13 2.93
C ARG A 176 -7.18 -17.91 2.32
N ALA A 177 -7.69 -18.01 1.08
CA ALA A 177 -8.42 -16.92 0.45
C ALA A 177 -9.75 -16.62 1.17
N LYS A 178 -10.46 -17.65 1.66
CA LYS A 178 -11.68 -17.51 2.46
C LYS A 178 -11.45 -16.67 3.73
N VAL A 179 -10.37 -16.96 4.47
CA VAL A 179 -10.00 -16.16 5.66
C VAL A 179 -9.69 -14.72 5.29
N HIS A 180 -8.87 -14.49 4.25
CA HIS A 180 -8.53 -13.12 3.82
C HIS A 180 -9.77 -12.34 3.33
N VAL A 181 -10.65 -12.96 2.53
CA VAL A 181 -11.90 -12.33 2.08
C VAL A 181 -12.81 -12.04 3.27
N GLY A 182 -12.88 -12.93 4.26
CA GLY A 182 -13.60 -12.68 5.51
C GLY A 182 -13.05 -11.48 6.28
N LEU A 183 -11.72 -11.34 6.39
CA LEU A 183 -11.10 -10.18 7.01
C LEU A 183 -11.37 -8.88 6.24
N LEU A 184 -11.35 -8.93 4.90
CA LEU A 184 -11.74 -7.79 4.06
C LEU A 184 -13.23 -7.44 4.24
N ALA A 185 -14.11 -8.44 4.39
CA ALA A 185 -15.53 -8.23 4.68
C ALA A 185 -15.73 -7.45 6.00
N VAL A 186 -15.09 -7.93 7.08
CA VAL A 186 -15.12 -7.24 8.38
C VAL A 186 -14.53 -5.83 8.29
N GLY A 187 -13.40 -5.68 7.59
CA GLY A 187 -12.77 -4.37 7.40
C GLY A 187 -13.64 -3.39 6.62
N LEU A 188 -14.39 -3.84 5.61
CA LEU A 188 -15.30 -3.00 4.84
C LEU A 188 -16.54 -2.61 5.65
N ALA A 189 -17.10 -3.53 6.44
CA ALA A 189 -18.16 -3.20 7.40
C ALA A 189 -17.68 -2.15 8.42
N PHE A 190 -16.46 -2.31 8.93
CA PHE A 190 -15.85 -1.37 9.85
C PHE A 190 -15.60 0.01 9.20
N GLN A 191 -15.28 0.08 7.90
CA GLN A 191 -15.24 1.34 7.17
C GLN A 191 -16.59 2.07 7.19
N GLY A 192 -17.68 1.35 6.91
CA GLY A 192 -19.03 1.92 6.99
C GLY A 192 -19.35 2.45 8.38
N PHE A 193 -18.99 1.69 9.43
CA PHE A 193 -19.14 2.12 10.82
C PHE A 193 -18.33 3.39 11.14
N LEU A 194 -17.04 3.44 10.79
CA LEU A 194 -16.20 4.62 11.02
C LEU A 194 -16.70 5.85 10.25
N GLY A 195 -17.15 5.67 9.02
CA GLY A 195 -17.73 6.75 8.22
C GLY A 195 -18.99 7.33 8.87
N TRP A 196 -19.90 6.47 9.35
CA TRP A 196 -21.07 6.91 10.12
C TRP A 196 -20.66 7.62 11.43
N TYR A 197 -19.70 7.06 12.17
CA TYR A 197 -19.20 7.65 13.42
C TYR A 197 -18.61 9.05 13.20
N MET A 198 -17.84 9.24 12.11
CA MET A 198 -17.32 10.55 11.71
C MET A 198 -18.44 11.57 11.48
N VAL A 199 -19.44 11.24 10.66
CA VAL A 199 -20.55 12.14 10.31
C VAL A 199 -21.38 12.47 11.54
N LYS A 200 -21.85 11.45 12.29
CA LYS A 200 -22.68 11.64 13.48
C LYS A 200 -22.04 12.59 14.47
N SER A 201 -20.72 12.50 14.62
CA SER A 201 -19.98 13.31 15.58
C SER A 201 -19.85 14.79 15.22
N GLY A 202 -20.00 15.15 13.94
CA GLY A 202 -20.01 16.55 13.49
C GLY A 202 -21.37 17.24 13.62
N LEU A 203 -22.42 16.50 14.00
CA LEU A 203 -23.80 17.01 14.05
C LEU A 203 -24.23 17.52 15.44
N GLN A 204 -23.45 17.28 16.51
CA GLN A 204 -23.86 17.56 17.89
C GLN A 204 -23.29 18.87 18.45
N ASP A 205 -21.97 18.98 18.64
CA ASP A 205 -21.40 20.08 19.43
C ASP A 205 -20.47 21.01 18.64
N GLN A 206 -19.67 20.47 17.71
CA GLN A 206 -18.78 21.25 16.84
C GLN A 206 -18.88 20.73 15.39
N PRO A 207 -19.15 21.60 14.40
CA PRO A 207 -19.35 21.22 12.99
C PRO A 207 -18.04 20.85 12.27
N HIS A 208 -17.11 20.19 12.96
CA HIS A 208 -15.83 19.75 12.43
C HIS A 208 -15.57 18.30 12.83
N VAL A 209 -15.22 17.48 11.85
CA VAL A 209 -14.77 16.11 12.11
C VAL A 209 -13.35 16.18 12.66
N SER A 210 -13.17 15.64 13.88
CA SER A 210 -11.85 15.55 14.52
C SER A 210 -10.82 14.91 13.59
N GLN A 211 -9.62 15.49 13.57
CA GLN A 211 -8.45 14.98 12.84
C GLN A 211 -8.13 13.52 13.18
N TYR A 212 -8.40 13.08 14.41
CA TYR A 212 -8.21 11.68 14.82
C TYR A 212 -9.19 10.75 14.12
N ARG A 213 -10.47 11.13 14.01
CA ARG A 213 -11.48 10.32 13.32
C ARG A 213 -11.21 10.26 11.83
N LEU A 214 -10.83 11.41 11.23
CA LEU A 214 -10.43 11.48 9.83
C LEU A 214 -9.21 10.60 9.54
N ALA A 215 -8.16 10.69 10.37
CA ALA A 215 -6.97 9.87 10.24
C ALA A 215 -7.29 8.38 10.43
N ALA A 216 -8.11 8.02 11.42
CA ALA A 216 -8.53 6.63 11.64
C ALA A 216 -9.29 6.06 10.44
N HIS A 217 -10.25 6.80 9.89
CA HIS A 217 -11.04 6.37 8.73
C HIS A 217 -10.19 6.26 7.47
N LEU A 218 -9.40 7.28 7.13
CA LEU A 218 -8.49 7.21 5.98
C LEU A 218 -7.47 6.08 6.15
N GLY A 219 -6.86 5.95 7.33
CA GLY A 219 -5.85 4.92 7.58
C GLY A 219 -6.37 3.51 7.44
N THR A 220 -7.54 3.24 8.00
CA THR A 220 -8.18 1.94 7.87
C THR A 220 -8.68 1.68 6.45
N ALA A 221 -9.09 2.71 5.70
CA ALA A 221 -9.38 2.61 4.27
C ALA A 221 -8.12 2.28 3.44
N LEU A 222 -6.98 2.91 3.73
CA LEU A 222 -5.69 2.63 3.09
C LEU A 222 -5.19 1.22 3.39
N VAL A 223 -5.39 0.72 4.62
CA VAL A 223 -5.09 -0.67 4.98
C VAL A 223 -5.96 -1.63 4.17
N TRP A 224 -7.28 -1.40 4.15
CA TRP A 224 -8.20 -2.23 3.38
C TRP A 224 -7.85 -2.23 1.89
N TYR A 225 -7.62 -1.05 1.32
CA TYR A 225 -7.15 -0.86 -0.05
C TYR A 225 -5.87 -1.65 -0.33
N SER A 226 -4.86 -1.52 0.54
CA SER A 226 -3.56 -2.19 0.38
C SER A 226 -3.70 -3.70 0.39
N LEU A 227 -4.52 -4.25 1.29
CA LEU A 227 -4.79 -5.69 1.38
C LEU A 227 -5.55 -6.22 0.17
N ALA A 228 -6.58 -5.51 -0.28
CA ALA A 228 -7.36 -5.88 -1.47
C ALA A 228 -6.51 -5.80 -2.74
N PHE A 229 -5.76 -4.70 -2.92
CA PHE A 229 -4.86 -4.48 -4.04
C PHE A 229 -3.77 -5.56 -4.08
N TRP A 230 -3.09 -5.79 -2.96
CA TRP A 230 -2.05 -6.81 -2.82
C TRP A 230 -2.58 -8.21 -3.13
N SER A 231 -3.77 -8.55 -2.64
CA SER A 231 -4.42 -9.83 -2.91
C SER A 231 -4.78 -9.96 -4.39
N GLY A 232 -5.32 -8.90 -4.99
CA GLY A 232 -5.64 -8.84 -6.42
C GLY A 232 -4.44 -9.12 -7.31
N ILE A 233 -3.33 -8.39 -7.12
CA ILE A 233 -2.10 -8.64 -7.89
C ILE A 233 -1.47 -10.01 -7.59
N SER A 234 -1.62 -10.53 -6.37
CA SER A 234 -1.15 -11.87 -6.02
C SER A 234 -1.89 -12.98 -6.75
N HIS A 235 -3.19 -12.81 -7.00
CA HIS A 235 -4.00 -13.75 -7.78
C HIS A 235 -3.76 -13.66 -9.28
N LEU A 236 -3.28 -12.52 -9.78
CA LEU A 236 -2.97 -12.31 -11.21
C LEU A 236 -1.53 -12.68 -11.58
N SER A 237 -0.59 -12.57 -10.65
CA SER A 237 0.80 -12.96 -10.86
C SER A 237 0.95 -14.47 -10.67
N THR A 238 0.70 -15.24 -11.73
CA THR A 238 0.82 -16.72 -11.75
C THR A 238 2.22 -17.23 -12.13
N GLN A 239 3.19 -16.34 -12.33
CA GLN A 239 4.52 -16.72 -12.82
C GLN A 239 5.51 -16.88 -11.65
N PRO A 240 6.03 -18.08 -11.36
CA PRO A 240 7.30 -18.20 -10.67
C PRO A 240 8.37 -17.65 -11.63
N MET A 241 8.75 -16.38 -11.46
CA MET A 241 9.91 -15.87 -12.17
C MET A 241 11.12 -16.65 -11.67
N HIS A 242 11.78 -17.37 -12.58
CA HIS A 242 13.11 -17.92 -12.37
C HIS A 242 14.08 -16.76 -12.18
N ALA A 243 14.15 -16.23 -10.95
CA ALA A 243 15.11 -15.21 -10.59
C ALA A 243 16.32 -15.88 -9.94
N SER A 244 17.50 -15.54 -10.46
CA SER A 244 18.80 -15.93 -9.93
C SER A 244 18.86 -15.79 -8.41
N ALA A 245 19.33 -16.83 -7.73
CA ALA A 245 19.41 -17.00 -6.28
C ALA A 245 20.32 -15.97 -5.54
N LEU A 246 20.75 -14.89 -6.22
CA LEU A 246 21.78 -13.96 -5.79
C LEU A 246 21.27 -12.50 -5.69
N MET A 247 20.01 -12.29 -5.29
CA MET A 247 19.53 -10.94 -5.03
C MET A 247 19.64 -10.54 -3.55
N SER A 248 20.23 -9.35 -3.32
CA SER A 248 20.41 -8.76 -2.01
C SER A 248 19.08 -8.55 -1.28
N THR A 249 18.93 -9.19 -0.12
CA THR A 249 17.77 -9.00 0.78
C THR A 249 17.60 -7.54 1.22
N THR A 250 18.65 -6.72 1.08
CA THR A 250 18.66 -5.31 1.45
C THR A 250 17.76 -4.46 0.56
N VAL A 251 17.69 -4.68 -0.76
CA VAL A 251 16.79 -3.92 -1.66
C VAL A 251 15.33 -4.11 -1.24
N GLN A 252 14.98 -5.35 -0.90
CA GLN A 252 13.64 -5.68 -0.44
C GLN A 252 13.33 -5.03 0.92
N LYS A 253 14.28 -5.04 1.87
CA LYS A 253 14.12 -4.35 3.15
C LYS A 253 13.91 -2.85 2.95
N CYS A 254 14.72 -2.21 2.11
CA CYS A 254 14.56 -0.80 1.76
C CYS A 254 13.19 -0.52 1.10
N ALA A 255 12.73 -1.36 0.18
CA ALA A 255 11.41 -1.21 -0.45
C ALA A 255 10.27 -1.33 0.57
N HIS A 256 10.36 -2.23 1.56
CA HIS A 256 9.38 -2.30 2.65
C HIS A 256 9.45 -1.09 3.58
N GLY A 257 10.66 -0.58 3.86
CA GLY A 257 10.84 0.66 4.62
C GLY A 257 10.21 1.87 3.93
N VAL A 258 10.44 2.02 2.63
CA VAL A 258 9.80 3.06 1.81
C VAL A 258 8.28 2.90 1.79
N LEU A 259 7.77 1.69 1.63
CA LEU A 259 6.32 1.42 1.70
C LEU A 259 5.73 1.87 3.05
N GLY A 260 6.38 1.51 4.16
CA GLY A 260 5.97 1.92 5.50
C GLY A 260 6.00 3.44 5.67
N LEU A 261 7.06 4.10 5.18
CA LEU A 261 7.17 5.55 5.24
C LEU A 261 6.08 6.24 4.41
N VAL A 262 5.82 5.79 3.17
CA VAL A 262 4.73 6.32 2.33
C VAL A 262 3.38 6.23 3.05
N PHE A 263 3.10 5.10 3.71
CA PHE A 263 1.88 4.94 4.49
C PHE A 263 1.82 5.93 5.66
N VAL A 264 2.91 6.09 6.42
CA VAL A 264 2.98 7.05 7.53
C VAL A 264 2.83 8.50 7.05
N THR A 265 3.43 8.86 5.92
CA THR A 265 3.28 10.20 5.31
C THR A 265 1.83 10.46 4.88
N ALA A 266 1.14 9.45 4.33
CA ALA A 266 -0.28 9.58 4.00
C ALA A 266 -1.14 9.78 5.26
N MET A 267 -0.81 9.08 6.35
CA MET A 267 -1.47 9.25 7.65
C MET A 267 -1.26 10.65 8.24
N SER A 268 -0.04 11.19 8.21
CA SER A 268 0.20 12.56 8.68
C SER A 268 -0.53 13.60 7.82
N GLY A 269 -0.69 13.33 6.52
CA GLY A 269 -1.53 14.14 5.63
C GLY A 269 -2.99 14.21 6.06
N ALA A 270 -3.55 13.14 6.65
CA ALA A 270 -4.90 13.16 7.21
C ALA A 270 -5.02 14.09 8.41
N ILE A 271 -3.98 14.16 9.24
CA ILE A 271 -3.92 15.08 10.39
C ILE A 271 -3.84 16.52 9.90
N VAL A 272 -2.97 16.81 8.91
CA VAL A 272 -2.87 18.12 8.26
C VAL A 272 -4.22 18.54 7.68
N ALA A 273 -4.89 17.64 6.98
CA ALA A 273 -6.22 17.89 6.44
C ALA A 273 -7.24 18.12 7.56
N GLY A 274 -7.24 17.33 8.63
CA GLY A 274 -8.17 17.48 9.76
C GLY A 274 -8.03 18.84 10.45
N LEU A 275 -6.79 19.26 10.71
CA LEU A 275 -6.48 20.53 11.37
C LEU A 275 -6.57 21.76 10.45
N ARG A 276 -6.86 21.60 9.15
CA ARG A 276 -6.75 22.67 8.14
C ARG A 276 -5.35 23.30 8.08
N ALA A 277 -4.33 22.52 8.47
CA ALA A 277 -2.96 22.99 8.62
C ALA A 277 -2.28 23.38 7.30
N GLY A 278 -2.85 22.99 6.15
CA GLY A 278 -2.37 23.41 4.83
C GLY A 278 -2.48 24.92 4.55
N LEU A 279 -3.21 25.67 5.37
CA LEU A 279 -3.42 27.12 5.24
C LEU A 279 -2.59 27.94 6.25
N VAL A 280 -1.70 27.32 7.02
CA VAL A 280 -0.97 28.00 8.11
C VAL A 280 0.28 28.69 7.56
N TYR A 281 1.22 27.93 7.01
CA TYR A 281 2.38 28.47 6.29
C TYR A 281 2.31 28.09 4.83
N ASN A 282 2.24 29.06 3.91
CA ASN A 282 2.08 28.82 2.47
C ASN A 282 3.33 29.20 1.65
N SER A 283 4.51 29.12 2.25
CA SER A 283 5.81 29.20 1.57
C SER A 283 6.56 27.85 1.61
N PHE A 284 7.52 27.69 0.70
CA PHE A 284 8.40 26.51 0.60
C PHE A 284 9.77 26.93 0.01
N PRO A 285 10.91 26.37 0.45
CA PRO A 285 11.07 25.28 1.43
C PRO A 285 10.93 25.74 2.89
N LYS A 286 11.18 27.02 3.17
CA LYS A 286 10.96 27.61 4.51
C LYS A 286 9.48 27.72 4.84
N MET A 287 9.17 27.78 6.14
CA MET A 287 7.86 28.13 6.68
C MET A 287 7.89 29.60 7.10
N ALA A 288 7.30 30.46 6.26
CA ALA A 288 7.55 31.90 6.22
C ALA A 288 9.06 32.20 6.06
N ASP A 289 9.63 32.97 6.99
CA ASP A 289 11.04 33.36 7.05
C ASP A 289 11.94 32.31 7.72
N ARG A 290 11.38 31.25 8.31
CA ARG A 290 12.09 30.30 9.18
C ARG A 290 12.12 28.88 8.62
N TRP A 291 13.16 28.12 8.97
CA TRP A 291 13.22 26.68 8.69
C TRP A 291 12.38 25.85 9.67
N VAL A 292 12.38 26.27 10.93
CA VAL A 292 11.54 25.69 11.99
C VAL A 292 10.75 26.84 12.61
N PRO A 293 9.41 26.84 12.51
CA PRO A 293 8.57 27.84 13.17
C PRO A 293 8.74 27.81 14.69
N SER A 294 8.61 28.96 15.36
CA SER A 294 8.79 29.03 16.82
C SER A 294 7.62 28.45 17.61
N ASP A 295 6.47 28.28 16.98
CA ASP A 295 5.21 27.84 17.54
C ASP A 295 4.98 26.31 17.42
N ILE A 296 5.95 25.54 16.91
CA ILE A 296 5.83 24.07 16.78
C ILE A 296 5.64 23.32 18.11
N MET A 297 5.85 23.99 19.23
CA MET A 297 5.71 23.43 20.59
C MET A 297 4.85 24.33 21.48
N ALA A 298 3.94 25.12 20.89
CA ALA A 298 3.14 26.10 21.61
C ALA A 298 2.08 25.51 22.56
N LEU A 299 1.57 24.30 22.29
CA LEU A 299 0.56 23.65 23.12
C LEU A 299 1.17 22.90 24.30
N GLU A 300 0.41 22.83 25.40
CA GLU A 300 0.71 21.97 26.56
C GLU A 300 -0.38 20.89 26.77
N PRO A 301 -0.01 19.67 27.20
CA PRO A 301 1.35 19.13 27.26
C PRO A 301 2.00 19.02 25.87
N LYS A 302 3.34 19.14 25.81
CA LYS A 302 4.12 19.14 24.55
C LYS A 302 3.75 18.07 23.53
N LEU A 303 3.39 16.86 23.96
CA LEU A 303 3.03 15.76 23.07
C LEU A 303 1.80 16.05 22.19
N ARG A 304 0.90 16.94 22.63
CA ARG A 304 -0.28 17.33 21.85
C ARG A 304 0.09 18.05 20.55
N ASN A 305 1.24 18.73 20.50
CA ASN A 305 1.64 19.49 19.32
C ASN A 305 1.71 18.61 18.06
N PHE A 306 2.22 17.39 18.17
CA PHE A 306 2.35 16.48 17.02
C PHE A 306 1.03 16.11 16.34
N THR A 307 -0.12 16.27 17.01
CA THR A 307 -1.43 15.85 16.46
C THR A 307 -2.52 16.91 16.56
N GLU A 308 -2.30 17.98 17.31
CA GLU A 308 -3.29 19.04 17.56
C GLU A 308 -2.78 20.44 17.19
N ASN A 309 -1.46 20.65 17.10
CA ASN A 309 -0.90 21.92 16.65
C ASN A 309 -0.81 21.91 15.11
N PRO A 310 -1.54 22.80 14.41
CA PRO A 310 -1.53 22.86 12.96
C PRO A 310 -0.12 23.09 12.39
N THR A 311 0.69 23.94 13.01
CA THR A 311 2.05 24.25 12.55
C THR A 311 2.95 23.02 12.62
N THR A 312 2.92 22.30 13.73
CA THR A 312 3.72 21.08 13.94
C THR A 312 3.28 19.98 12.97
N ALA A 313 1.97 19.74 12.84
CA ALA A 313 1.45 18.75 11.91
C ALA A 313 1.86 19.06 10.46
N GLN A 314 1.83 20.35 10.06
CA GLN A 314 2.27 20.79 8.75
C GLN A 314 3.78 20.57 8.56
N PHE A 315 4.60 20.93 9.55
CA PHE A 315 6.05 20.75 9.55
C PHE A 315 6.41 19.25 9.42
N ASP A 316 5.85 18.40 10.29
CA ASP A 316 6.10 16.96 10.29
C ASP A 316 5.74 16.32 8.95
N HIS A 317 4.59 16.70 8.36
CA HIS A 317 4.19 16.19 7.05
C HIS A 317 5.15 16.60 5.93
N ARG A 318 5.69 17.83 5.95
CA ARG A 318 6.71 18.29 4.98
C ARG A 318 7.98 17.45 5.09
N ILE A 319 8.51 17.28 6.30
CA ILE A 319 9.72 16.48 6.56
C ILE A 319 9.52 15.02 6.13
N LEU A 320 8.37 14.43 6.43
CA LEU A 320 8.01 13.09 5.99
C LEU A 320 7.93 13.00 4.46
N GLY A 321 7.35 13.99 3.78
CA GLY A 321 7.29 14.07 2.32
C GLY A 321 8.66 14.17 1.66
N GLU A 322 9.53 15.06 2.16
CA GLU A 322 10.91 15.20 1.71
C GLU A 322 11.70 13.91 1.92
N SER A 323 11.54 13.28 3.08
CA SER A 323 12.17 11.98 3.40
C SER A 323 11.75 10.89 2.42
N VAL A 324 10.47 10.83 2.01
CA VAL A 324 10.01 9.89 0.98
C VAL A 324 10.73 10.13 -0.35
N VAL A 325 10.84 11.38 -0.81
CA VAL A 325 11.51 11.71 -2.08
C VAL A 325 12.99 11.32 -2.04
N VAL A 326 13.69 11.66 -0.96
CA VAL A 326 15.11 11.33 -0.77
C VAL A 326 15.32 9.81 -0.76
N LEU A 327 14.54 9.07 0.04
CA LEU A 327 14.71 7.63 0.18
C LEU A 327 14.28 6.86 -1.08
N VAL A 328 13.21 7.29 -1.77
CA VAL A 328 12.81 6.72 -3.06
C VAL A 328 13.90 6.97 -4.11
N THR A 329 14.46 8.18 -4.17
CA THR A 329 15.53 8.51 -5.12
C THR A 329 16.79 7.69 -4.83
N GLY A 330 17.18 7.55 -3.56
CA GLY A 330 18.29 6.69 -3.15
C GLY A 330 18.05 5.21 -3.50
N LEU A 331 16.86 4.68 -3.19
CA LEU A 331 16.45 3.32 -3.56
C LEU A 331 16.48 3.13 -5.08
N TRP A 332 16.06 4.12 -5.86
CA TRP A 332 16.12 4.06 -7.32
C TRP A 332 17.55 4.06 -7.86
N LEU A 333 18.40 4.97 -7.39
CA LEU A 333 19.81 5.07 -7.81
C LEU A 333 20.59 3.78 -7.52
N TRP A 334 20.32 3.16 -6.38
CA TRP A 334 20.94 1.90 -6.01
C TRP A 334 20.29 0.71 -6.73
N GLY A 335 18.96 0.62 -6.71
CA GLY A 335 18.17 -0.49 -7.25
C GLY A 335 18.27 -0.64 -8.77
N ARG A 336 18.45 0.46 -9.54
CA ARG A 336 18.63 0.39 -10.99
C ARG A 336 19.91 -0.34 -11.42
N ARG A 337 20.90 -0.43 -10.53
CA ARG A 337 22.16 -1.17 -10.74
C ARG A 337 22.07 -2.64 -10.33
N GLN A 338 20.95 -3.05 -9.72
CA GLN A 338 20.73 -4.41 -9.25
C GLN A 338 20.10 -5.28 -10.36
N PRO A 339 20.29 -6.61 -10.34
CA PRO A 339 19.72 -7.54 -11.30
C PRO A 339 18.22 -7.77 -11.05
N LEU A 340 17.40 -6.72 -11.17
CA LEU A 340 15.96 -6.77 -10.98
C LEU A 340 15.24 -7.40 -12.18
N PRO A 341 14.19 -8.20 -11.95
CA PRO A 341 13.26 -8.61 -13.01
C PRO A 341 12.65 -7.40 -13.75
N PRO A 342 12.27 -7.53 -15.03
CA PRO A 342 11.72 -6.42 -15.81
C PRO A 342 10.52 -5.72 -15.16
N ARG A 343 9.59 -6.48 -14.55
CA ARG A 343 8.42 -5.93 -13.84
C ARG A 343 8.81 -5.16 -12.58
N ALA A 344 9.72 -5.70 -11.76
CA ALA A 344 10.24 -5.01 -10.58
C ALA A 344 11.01 -3.74 -10.96
N ARG A 345 11.81 -3.78 -12.05
CA ARG A 345 12.51 -2.60 -12.58
C ARG A 345 11.52 -1.53 -13.04
N LYS A 346 10.46 -1.92 -13.78
CA LYS A 346 9.39 -0.99 -14.17
C LYS A 346 8.72 -0.36 -12.95
N ALA A 347 8.36 -1.16 -11.95
CA ALA A 347 7.78 -0.66 -10.70
C ALA A 347 8.72 0.32 -9.97
N LEU A 348 10.04 0.06 -9.97
CA LEU A 348 11.05 0.96 -9.40
C LEU A 348 11.11 2.32 -10.14
N HIS A 349 11.04 2.33 -11.47
CA HIS A 349 10.97 3.58 -12.25
C HIS A 349 9.66 4.34 -12.00
N CYS A 350 8.53 3.63 -11.97
CA CYS A 350 7.24 4.21 -11.64
C CYS A 350 7.22 4.80 -10.22
N LEU A 351 7.90 4.16 -9.26
CA LEU A 351 7.96 4.65 -7.88
C LEU A 351 8.66 6.00 -7.80
N LEU A 352 9.78 6.15 -8.50
CA LEU A 352 10.49 7.44 -8.60
C LEU A 352 9.58 8.52 -9.19
N ALA A 353 8.94 8.24 -10.34
CA ALA A 353 8.07 9.19 -11.00
C ALA A 353 6.87 9.60 -10.12
N ALA A 354 6.23 8.62 -9.45
CA ALA A 354 5.12 8.88 -8.54
C ALA A 354 5.54 9.69 -7.32
N ALA A 355 6.73 9.46 -6.75
CA ALA A 355 7.22 10.21 -5.58
C ALA A 355 7.47 11.68 -5.92
N TRP A 356 8.10 11.95 -7.06
CA TRP A 356 8.34 13.33 -7.51
C TRP A 356 7.04 14.04 -7.92
N LEU A 357 6.13 13.36 -8.62
CA LEU A 357 4.81 13.90 -8.93
C LEU A 357 4.04 14.23 -7.64
N GLN A 358 4.08 13.36 -6.64
CA GLN A 358 3.44 13.58 -5.36
C GLN A 358 4.01 14.80 -4.64
N ALA A 359 5.33 14.97 -4.61
CA ALA A 359 5.98 16.14 -4.02
C ALA A 359 5.57 17.43 -4.74
N THR A 360 5.56 17.42 -6.08
CA THR A 360 5.10 18.56 -6.89
C THR A 360 3.65 18.91 -6.57
N LEU A 361 2.75 17.92 -6.51
CA LEU A 361 1.35 18.15 -6.14
C LEU A 361 1.21 18.73 -4.72
N GLY A 362 2.01 18.25 -3.77
CA GLY A 362 2.00 18.72 -2.38
C GLY A 362 2.45 20.16 -2.26
N VAL A 363 3.60 20.49 -2.87
CA VAL A 363 4.14 21.87 -2.91
C VAL A 363 3.19 22.81 -3.66
N SER A 364 2.65 22.40 -4.81
CA SER A 364 1.68 23.22 -5.54
C SER A 364 0.41 23.47 -4.73
N THR A 365 -0.14 22.44 -4.07
CA THR A 365 -1.30 22.58 -3.18
C THR A 365 -1.03 23.58 -2.05
N LEU A 366 0.17 23.52 -1.48
CA LEU A 366 0.61 24.41 -0.42
C LEU A 366 0.73 25.86 -0.90
N LEU A 367 1.45 26.11 -2.00
CA LEU A 367 1.74 27.47 -2.48
C LEU A 367 0.48 28.19 -3.02
N THR A 368 -0.55 27.43 -3.40
CA THR A 368 -1.80 27.96 -3.97
C THR A 368 -2.97 27.97 -2.99
N TYR A 369 -2.71 27.83 -1.69
CA TYR A 369 -3.72 27.90 -0.62
C TYR A 369 -4.80 26.80 -0.72
N VAL A 370 -4.37 25.57 -0.99
CA VAL A 370 -5.20 24.34 -0.92
C VAL A 370 -6.44 24.37 -1.85
N PRO A 371 -6.30 24.65 -3.16
CA PRO A 371 -7.43 24.59 -4.07
C PRO A 371 -7.90 23.14 -4.19
N VAL A 372 -9.22 22.94 -4.25
CA VAL A 372 -9.86 21.61 -4.18
C VAL A 372 -9.29 20.64 -5.22
N SER A 373 -9.02 21.12 -6.44
CA SER A 373 -8.46 20.30 -7.52
C SER A 373 -7.05 19.79 -7.23
N LEU A 374 -6.14 20.64 -6.75
CA LEU A 374 -4.78 20.22 -6.41
C LEU A 374 -4.75 19.38 -5.14
N ALA A 375 -5.52 19.75 -4.12
CA ALA A 375 -5.58 18.99 -2.87
C ALA A 375 -6.15 17.57 -3.08
N SER A 376 -7.21 17.43 -3.89
CA SER A 376 -7.75 16.11 -4.24
C SER A 376 -6.81 15.32 -5.17
N SER A 377 -6.09 15.99 -6.07
CA SER A 377 -5.05 15.37 -6.91
C SER A 377 -3.87 14.89 -6.08
N HIS A 378 -3.44 15.65 -5.08
CA HIS A 378 -2.40 15.26 -4.12
C HIS A 378 -2.84 14.04 -3.30
N GLN A 379 -4.10 13.97 -2.90
CA GLN A 379 -4.65 12.79 -2.23
C GLN A 379 -4.69 11.57 -3.16
N ALA A 380 -5.12 11.72 -4.41
CA ALA A 380 -5.08 10.66 -5.41
C ALA A 380 -3.65 10.18 -5.71
N GLY A 381 -2.70 11.13 -5.77
CA GLY A 381 -1.28 10.86 -5.94
C GLY A 381 -0.68 10.08 -4.76
N ALA A 382 -1.11 10.36 -3.53
CA ALA A 382 -0.67 9.63 -2.34
C ALA A 382 -1.07 8.15 -2.41
N VAL A 383 -2.32 7.87 -2.78
CA VAL A 383 -2.80 6.49 -2.97
C VAL A 383 -2.06 5.83 -4.14
N THR A 384 -1.82 6.55 -5.24
CA THR A 384 -1.06 6.04 -6.39
C THR A 384 0.37 5.67 -6.02
N LEU A 385 1.05 6.53 -5.25
CA LEU A 385 2.39 6.28 -4.74
C LEU A 385 2.41 5.02 -3.85
N LEU A 386 1.41 4.86 -2.99
CA LEU A 386 1.21 3.66 -2.18
C LEU A 386 0.99 2.41 -3.06
N SER A 387 0.16 2.49 -4.11
CA SER A 387 -0.06 1.38 -5.06
C SER A 387 1.24 0.93 -5.72
N VAL A 388 2.07 1.88 -6.16
CA VAL A 388 3.34 1.57 -6.84
C VAL A 388 4.37 1.01 -5.85
N ALA A 389 4.41 1.51 -4.61
CA ALA A 389 5.24 0.94 -3.55
C ALA A 389 4.82 -0.50 -3.20
N LEU A 390 3.51 -0.77 -3.12
CA LEU A 390 2.95 -2.12 -2.96
C LEU A 390 3.31 -3.02 -4.14
N TRP A 391 3.22 -2.51 -5.37
CA TRP A 391 3.59 -3.26 -6.56
C TRP A 391 5.08 -3.63 -6.55
N LEU A 392 5.99 -2.68 -6.27
CA LEU A 392 7.41 -2.97 -6.19
C LEU A 392 7.72 -4.02 -5.11
N THR A 393 7.17 -3.86 -3.91
CA THR A 393 7.39 -4.81 -2.81
C THR A 393 6.82 -6.20 -3.11
N HIS A 394 5.72 -6.27 -3.85
CA HIS A 394 5.13 -7.52 -4.33
C HIS A 394 6.06 -8.27 -5.29
N GLU A 395 6.55 -7.58 -6.33
CA GLU A 395 7.46 -8.17 -7.31
C GLU A 395 8.77 -8.64 -6.65
N LEU A 396 9.28 -7.90 -5.66
CA LEU A 396 10.49 -8.26 -4.92
C LEU A 396 10.27 -9.45 -3.95
N LYS A 397 9.04 -9.71 -3.48
CA LYS A 397 8.74 -10.87 -2.62
C LYS A 397 8.82 -12.18 -3.38
N LEU A 398 8.41 -12.19 -4.65
CA LEU A 398 8.41 -13.40 -5.48
C LEU A 398 9.82 -14.00 -5.64
N LEU A 399 10.86 -13.18 -5.47
CA LEU A 399 12.26 -13.58 -5.51
C LEU A 399 12.69 -14.55 -4.38
N ARG A 400 12.01 -14.55 -3.21
CA ARG A 400 12.40 -15.39 -2.05
C ARG A 400 11.88 -16.82 -2.09
N ARG A 401 10.90 -17.14 -2.95
CA ARG A 401 10.15 -18.40 -2.86
C ARG A 401 10.78 -19.59 -3.59
N ILE A 402 12.05 -19.50 -3.97
CA ILE A 402 12.79 -20.60 -4.61
C ILE A 402 13.56 -21.36 -3.52
N PRO A 403 13.16 -22.59 -3.15
CA PRO A 403 13.97 -23.44 -2.29
C PRO A 403 15.31 -23.75 -3.01
N LYS A 404 16.39 -23.84 -2.25
CA LYS A 404 17.70 -24.31 -2.74
C LYS A 404 17.64 -25.76 -3.19
#